data_AF-A0A7Y2DMA8-F1
#
_entry.id   AF-A0A7Y2DMA8-F1
#
_cell.length_a   1.000
_cell.length_b   1.000
_cell.length_c   1.000
_cell.angle_alpha   90.00
_cell.angle_beta   90.00
_cell.angle_gamma   90.00
#
_symmetry.space_group_name_H-M   'P 1'
#
loop_
_entity.id
_entity.type
_entity.pdbx_description
1 polymer ?
#
loop_
_entity_poly.entity_id
_entity_poly.type
_entity_poly.pdbx_seq_one_letter_code
_entity_poly.pdbx_strand_id
1 'polypeptide(L)' 'DYVFAVSTNGTNWKTVAEGEFGNIVNNRIGQTVNFDPAEARFIKLRGARVDGEDYRTSFGEIGVISAESKE' A
#
# COMPACT_ATOMS: atom_id res chain seq x y z
N ASP A 1 -6.05 -9.28 -3.14
CA ASP A 1 -5.22 -8.31 -3.91
C ASP A 1 -5.06 -6.97 -3.17
N TYR A 2 -4.10 -6.14 -3.57
CA TYR A 2 -3.91 -4.78 -3.06
C TYR A 2 -3.38 -3.84 -4.16
N VAL A 3 -3.67 -2.55 -3.99
CA VAL A 3 -3.10 -1.46 -4.79
C VAL A 3 -2.58 -0.38 -3.85
N PHE A 4 -1.31 0.00 -4.01
CA PHE A 4 -0.67 1.07 -3.27
C PHE A 4 -0.36 2.24 -4.22
N ALA A 5 -0.90 3.40 -3.88
CA ALA A 5 -0.76 4.62 -4.65
C ALA A 5 -0.31 5.79 -3.77
N VAL A 6 0.41 6.72 -4.38
CA VAL A 6 0.91 7.92 -3.73
C VAL A 6 0.46 9.19 -4.45
N SER A 7 0.47 10.31 -3.75
CA SER A 7 0.14 11.62 -4.30
C SER A 7 0.91 12.73 -3.59
N THR A 8 1.30 13.77 -4.34
CA THR A 8 1.87 15.01 -3.79
C THR A 8 0.80 16.03 -3.41
N ASN A 9 -0.39 15.95 -4.01
CA ASN A 9 -1.46 16.95 -3.91
C ASN A 9 -2.80 16.40 -3.38
N GLY A 10 -2.93 15.08 -3.17
CA GLY A 10 -4.13 14.42 -2.67
C GLY A 10 -5.22 14.18 -3.74
N THR A 11 -5.06 14.70 -4.95
CA THR A 11 -6.05 14.60 -6.04
C THR A 11 -5.56 13.72 -7.18
N ASN A 12 -4.30 13.85 -7.58
CA ASN A 12 -3.67 13.03 -8.62
C ASN A 12 -2.93 11.86 -7.96
N TRP A 13 -3.31 10.64 -8.32
CA TRP A 13 -2.79 9.42 -7.70
C TRP A 13 -1.93 8.64 -8.69
N LYS A 14 -0.70 8.31 -8.29
CA LYS A 14 0.19 7.41 -9.03
C LYS A 14 0.25 6.07 -8.31
N THR A 15 -0.14 5.00 -9.00
CA THR A 15 0.09 3.64 -8.51
C THR A 15 1.59 3.35 -8.52
N VAL A 16 2.11 2.87 -7.39
CA VAL A 16 3.53 2.53 -7.24
C VAL A 16 3.75 1.05 -6.94
N ALA A 17 2.73 0.35 -6.44
CA ALA A 17 2.76 -1.10 -6.30
C ALA A 17 1.35 -1.70 -6.40
N GLU A 18 1.26 -2.91 -6.91
CA GLU A 18 0.06 -3.74 -6.93
C GLU A 18 0.46 -5.20 -6.74
N GLY A 19 -0.42 -6.01 -6.17
CA GLY A 19 -0.12 -7.42 -5.94
C GLY A 19 -1.18 -8.14 -5.11
N GLU A 20 -0.82 -9.31 -4.59
CA GLU A 20 -1.67 -10.09 -3.71
C GLU A 20 -1.03 -10.27 -2.34
N PHE A 21 -1.79 -9.96 -1.29
CA PHE A 21 -1.48 -10.43 0.04
C PHE A 21 -1.98 -11.87 0.20
N GLY A 22 -1.25 -12.80 -0.43
CA GLY A 22 -1.54 -14.22 -0.34
C GLY A 22 -1.51 -14.70 1.11
N ASN A 23 -2.61 -15.29 1.58
CA ASN A 23 -2.68 -16.06 2.82
C ASN A 23 -2.35 -15.30 4.13
N ILE A 24 -2.67 -13.99 4.23
CA ILE A 24 -2.59 -13.22 5.51
C ILE A 24 -3.32 -13.93 6.66
N VAL A 25 -4.39 -14.68 6.35
CA VAL A 25 -5.19 -15.41 7.35
C VAL A 25 -4.33 -16.43 8.12
N ASN A 26 -3.40 -17.11 7.45
CA ASN A 26 -2.53 -18.12 8.06
C ASN A 26 -1.16 -17.55 8.50
N ASN A 27 -0.69 -16.47 7.88
CA ASN A 27 0.60 -15.87 8.19
C ASN A 27 0.44 -14.39 8.57
N ARG A 28 0.22 -14.13 9.88
CA ARG A 28 -0.03 -12.79 10.45
C ARG A 28 1.22 -11.91 10.58
N ILE A 29 2.29 -12.24 9.87
CA ILE A 29 3.53 -11.45 9.89
C ILE A 29 3.39 -10.22 9.00
N GLY A 30 4.04 -9.12 9.40
CA GLY A 30 4.10 -7.90 8.62
C GLY A 30 4.60 -8.16 7.19
N GLN A 31 3.91 -7.58 6.21
CA GLN A 31 4.28 -7.67 4.80
C GLN A 31 4.91 -6.33 4.38
N THR A 32 6.11 -6.37 3.82
CA THR A 32 6.78 -5.19 3.28
C THR A 32 6.68 -5.22 1.76
N VAL A 33 6.12 -4.15 1.19
CA VAL A 33 6.02 -3.96 -0.25
C VAL A 33 7.07 -2.96 -0.69
N ASN A 34 8.04 -3.41 -1.47
CA ASN A 34 9.07 -2.53 -2.06
C ASN A 34 8.60 -2.00 -3.42
N PHE A 35 8.93 -0.75 -3.70
CA PHE A 35 8.68 -0.07 -4.96
C PHE A 35 9.75 0.99 -5.19
N ASP A 36 9.89 1.48 -6.43
CA ASP A 36 10.85 2.54 -6.73
C ASP A 36 10.56 3.80 -5.90
N PRO A 37 11.59 4.49 -5.36
CA PRO A 37 11.39 5.70 -4.59
C PRO A 37 10.49 6.71 -5.29
N ALA A 38 9.47 7.19 -4.58
CA ALA A 38 8.49 8.13 -5.12
C ALA A 38 8.29 9.29 -4.15
N GLU A 39 8.35 10.51 -4.68
CA GLU A 39 7.99 11.71 -3.92
C GLU A 39 6.48 11.68 -3.61
N ALA A 40 6.14 11.80 -2.33
CA ALA A 40 4.78 11.63 -1.86
C ALA A 40 4.49 12.48 -0.62
N ARG A 41 3.26 12.98 -0.53
CA ARG A 41 2.68 13.60 0.68
C ARG A 41 1.52 12.78 1.24
N PHE A 42 0.84 12.04 0.37
CA PHE A 42 -0.31 11.20 0.71
C PHE A 42 -0.09 9.79 0.19
N ILE A 43 -0.55 8.82 0.98
CA ILE A 43 -0.59 7.41 0.60
C ILE A 43 -2.04 6.94 0.50
N LYS A 44 -2.28 5.94 -0.34
CA LYS A 44 -3.57 5.28 -0.50
C LYS A 44 -3.32 3.80 -0.70
N LEU A 45 -3.73 3.02 0.30
CA LEU A 45 -3.73 1.57 0.25
C LEU A 45 -5.16 1.08 0.06
N ARG A 46 -5.40 0.35 -1.03
CA ARG A 46 -6.70 -0.25 -1.33
C ARG A 46 -6.57 -1.76 -1.28
N GLY A 47 -7.44 -2.42 -0.51
CA GLY A 47 -7.62 -3.87 -0.63
C GLY A 47 -8.43 -4.14 -1.89
N ALA A 48 -7.89 -4.95 -2.78
CA ALA A 48 -8.59 -5.41 -3.96
C ALA A 48 -9.05 -6.85 -3.68
N ARG A 49 -10.37 -7.03 -3.64
CA ARG A 49 -11.10 -8.30 -3.57
C ARG A 49 -10.78 -9.23 -2.38
N VAL A 50 -11.73 -9.32 -1.46
CA VAL A 50 -11.87 -10.44 -0.53
C VAL A 50 -13.15 -11.16 -0.97
N ASP A 51 -13.02 -12.20 -1.79
CA ASP A 51 -14.12 -13.12 -2.21
C ASP A 51 -15.53 -12.49 -2.30
N GLY A 52 -15.73 -11.64 -3.32
CA GLY A 52 -16.96 -10.87 -3.51
C GLY A 52 -16.67 -9.46 -4.01
N GLU A 53 -17.70 -8.73 -4.44
CA GLU A 53 -17.61 -7.29 -4.82
C GLU A 53 -17.29 -6.36 -3.65
N ASP A 54 -16.82 -6.91 -2.53
CA ASP A 54 -16.52 -6.20 -1.32
C ASP A 54 -15.02 -5.87 -1.24
N TYR A 55 -14.74 -4.57 -1.14
CA TYR A 55 -13.41 -4.00 -1.01
C TYR A 55 -13.11 -3.57 0.44
N ARG A 56 -14.00 -3.90 1.39
CA ARG A 56 -13.78 -3.60 2.82
C ARG A 56 -12.62 -4.43 3.34
N THR A 57 -11.50 -3.76 3.52
CA THR A 57 -10.30 -4.29 4.17
C THR A 57 -10.01 -3.46 5.43
N SER A 58 -9.50 -4.11 6.47
CA SER A 58 -8.98 -3.44 7.65
C SER A 58 -7.45 -3.49 7.64
N PHE A 59 -6.83 -2.45 8.18
CA PHE A 59 -5.38 -2.37 8.35
C PHE A 59 -5.10 -2.12 9.83
N GLY A 60 -4.33 -3.01 10.46
CA GLY A 60 -3.96 -2.87 11.87
C GLY A 60 -2.85 -1.85 12.08
N GLU A 61 -1.85 -1.86 11.19
CA GLU A 61 -0.67 -0.99 11.25
C GLU A 61 -0.18 -0.67 9.84
N ILE A 62 0.35 0.54 9.63
CA ILE A 62 0.98 0.97 8.38
C ILE A 62 2.26 1.73 8.72
N GLY A 63 3.39 1.30 8.14
CA GLY A 63 4.67 1.99 8.19
C GLY A 63 5.11 2.42 6.79
N VAL A 64 5.94 3.47 6.73
CA VAL A 64 6.58 3.94 5.49
C VAL A 64 8.09 3.99 5.68
N ILE A 65 8.84 3.57 4.67
CA ILE A 65 10.30 3.67 4.64
C ILE A 65 10.65 4.80 3.68
N SER A 66 11.26 5.86 4.19
CA SER A 66 11.78 6.96 3.39
C SER A 66 13.26 6.73 3.08
N ALA A 67 13.66 6.96 1.82
CA ALA A 67 15.08 7.16 1.54
C ALA A 67 15.52 8.45 2.26
N GLU A 68 16.56 8.38 3.09
CA GLU A 68 17.11 9.58 3.73
C GLU A 68 17.51 10.59 2.66
N SER A 69 16.96 11.80 2.72
CA SER A 69 17.56 12.95 2.06
C SER A 69 18.83 13.28 2.85
N LYS A 70 20.01 12.98 2.29
CA LYS A 70 21.24 13.60 2.78
C LYS A 70 21.11 15.11 2.57
N GLU A 71 20.92 15.84 3.66
CA GLU A 71 21.24 17.28 3.75
C GLU A 71 22.76 17.48 3.69
#